data_AF-A0A645FD95-F1
#
_entry.id   AF-A0A645FD95-F1
#
_cell.length_a   1.000
_cell.length_b   1.000
_cell.length_c   1.000
_cell.angle_alpha   90.00
_cell.angle_beta   90.00
_cell.angle_gamma   90.00
#
_symmetry.space_group_name_H-M   'P 1'
#
loop_
_entity.id
_entity.type
_entity.pdbx_description
1 polymer ?
#
loop_
_entity_poly.entity_id
_entity_poly.type
_entity_poly.pdbx_seq_one_letter_code
_entity_poly.pdbx_strand_id
1 'polypeptide(L)' 'MTLEHYSVKKLLQPLFIEGRAQPIPTDVKEISAYRASQEKTIWDEYLRPVNPHRYKVDLSDKLWNLRRELMDRDV' A
#
# COMPACT_ATOMS: atom_id res chain seq x y z
N MET A 1 2.82 22.38 0.70
CA MET A 1 3.89 21.62 1.39
C MET A 1 4.48 20.68 0.34
N THR A 2 5.74 20.90 -0.04
CA THR A 2 6.44 20.04 -1.01
C THR A 2 7.20 18.98 -0.21
N LEU A 3 6.99 17.71 -0.53
CA LEU A 3 7.73 16.59 0.08
C LEU A 3 8.97 16.33 -0.76
N GLU A 4 10.13 16.55 -0.15
CA GLU A 4 11.43 16.25 -0.74
C GLU A 4 12.03 15.02 -0.04
N HIS A 5 12.88 14.26 -0.74
CA HIS A 5 13.58 13.09 -0.20
C HIS A 5 12.69 11.96 0.35
N TYR A 6 11.74 11.48 -0.45
CA TYR A 6 10.92 10.31 -0.12
C TYR A 6 11.26 9.10 -1.00
N SER A 7 10.97 7.90 -0.50
CA SER A 7 11.05 6.66 -1.26
C SER A 7 9.65 6.13 -1.57
N VAL A 8 9.46 5.55 -2.76
CA VAL A 8 8.19 4.92 -3.16
C VAL A 8 8.40 3.41 -3.30
N LYS A 9 7.47 2.62 -2.77
CA LYS A 9 7.45 1.16 -2.90
C LYS A 9 6.17 0.71 -3.57
N LYS A 10 6.29 -0.11 -4.62
CA LYS A 10 5.14 -0.79 -5.22
C LYS A 10 4.71 -1.95 -4.33
N LEU A 11 3.51 -1.85 -3.75
CA LEU A 11 2.99 -2.86 -2.81
C LEU A 11 2.45 -4.10 -3.53
N LEU A 12 1.73 -3.90 -4.63
CA LEU A 12 1.19 -5.01 -5.43
C LEU A 12 2.29 -5.61 -6.31
N GLN A 13 2.66 -6.85 -6.01
CA GLN A 13 3.57 -7.66 -6.79
C GLN A 13 2.81 -8.83 -7.42
N PRO A 14 3.11 -9.18 -8.69
CA PRO A 14 2.42 -10.26 -9.36
C PRO A 14 2.78 -11.60 -8.73
N LEU A 15 1.77 -12.37 -8.32
CA LEU A 15 1.97 -13.74 -7.84
C LEU A 15 2.03 -14.75 -9.00
N PHE A 16 1.37 -14.45 -10.11
CA PHE A 16 1.39 -15.26 -11.32
C PHE A 16 1.70 -14.37 -12.52
N ILE A 17 2.59 -14.84 -13.39
CA ILE A 17 2.93 -14.19 -14.66
C ILE A 17 2.78 -15.26 -15.74
N GLU A 18 1.87 -15.04 -16.69
CA GLU A 18 1.63 -15.96 -17.81
C GLU A 18 1.38 -17.41 -17.36
N GLY A 19 0.60 -17.57 -16.29
CA GLY A 19 0.27 -18.87 -15.70
C GLY A 19 1.38 -19.50 -14.84
N ARG A 20 2.53 -18.83 -14.67
CA ARG A 20 3.64 -19.30 -13.82
C ARG A 20 3.64 -18.59 -12.48
N ALA A 21 3.61 -19.36 -11.40
CA ALA A 21 3.73 -18.83 -10.04
C ALA A 21 5.12 -18.21 -9.82
N GLN A 22 5.15 -17.01 -9.26
CA GLN A 22 6.37 -16.33 -8.84
C GLN A 22 6.85 -16.88 -7.51
N PRO A 23 8.17 -16.93 -7.27
CA PRO A 23 8.72 -17.33 -5.98
C PRO A 23 8.24 -16.38 -4.88
N ILE A 24 7.73 -16.94 -3.80
CA ILE A 24 7.38 -16.22 -2.57
C ILE A 24 8.03 -16.90 -1.37
N PRO A 25 8.29 -16.16 -0.28
CA PRO A 25 8.69 -16.77 0.99
C PRO A 25 7.67 -17.83 1.41
N THR A 26 8.12 -19.07 1.59
CA THR A 26 7.30 -20.16 2.12
C THR A 26 7.54 -20.38 3.62
N ASP A 27 8.65 -19.87 4.15
CA ASP A 27 9.00 -20.02 5.56
C ASP A 27 8.25 -18.99 6.43
N VAL A 28 7.59 -19.50 7.47
CA VAL A 28 6.81 -18.68 8.41
C VAL A 28 7.71 -17.74 9.20
N LYS A 29 8.96 -18.15 9.50
CA LYS A 29 9.89 -17.26 10.25
C LYS A 29 10.32 -16.09 9.38
N GLU A 30 10.59 -16.32 8.09
CA GLU A 30 10.88 -15.25 7.13
C GLU A 30 9.70 -14.27 7.01
N ILE A 31 8.46 -14.77 6.91
CA ILE A 31 7.25 -13.93 6.85
C ILE A 31 7.08 -13.11 8.13
N SER A 32 7.30 -13.72 9.30
CA SER A 32 7.21 -13.03 10.59
C SER A 32 8.26 -11.93 10.73
N ALA A 33 9.51 -12.21 10.33
CA ALA A 33 10.59 -11.24 10.31
C ALA A 33 10.30 -10.08 9.35
N TYR A 34 9.75 -10.38 8.16
CA TYR A 34 9.32 -9.37 7.21
C TYR A 34 8.22 -8.47 7.80
N ARG A 35 7.18 -9.04 8.42
CA ARG A 35 6.12 -8.29 9.11
C ARG A 35 6.68 -7.35 10.17
N ALA A 36 7.54 -7.86 11.06
CA ALA A 36 8.18 -7.06 12.10
C ALA A 36 9.06 -5.94 11.51
N SER A 37 9.70 -6.16 10.36
CA SER A 37 10.47 -5.12 9.68
C SER A 37 9.59 -4.02 9.08
N GLN A 38 8.42 -4.38 8.52
CA GLN A 38 7.51 -3.41 7.92
C GLN A 38 6.80 -2.56 8.97
N GLU A 39 6.46 -3.12 10.13
CA GLU A 39 5.85 -2.35 11.22
C GLU A 39 6.74 -1.20 11.70
N LYS A 40 8.06 -1.40 11.71
CA LYS A 40 9.03 -0.34 12.04
C LYS A 40 9.06 0.82 11.03
N THR A 41 8.44 0.65 9.86
CA THR A 41 8.33 1.72 8.84
C THR A 41 7.07 2.56 9.01
N ILE A 42 6.16 2.14 9.88
CA ILE A 42 4.91 2.82 10.20
C ILE A 42 5.12 3.61 11.48
N TRP A 43 4.60 4.83 11.55
CA TRP A 43 4.66 5.63 12.78
C TRP A 43 3.75 5.05 13.87
N ASP A 44 4.20 5.14 15.12
CA ASP A 44 3.54 4.56 16.30
C ASP A 44 2.08 5.07 16.46
N GLU A 45 1.81 6.30 16.03
CA GLU A 45 0.48 6.92 15.99
C GLU A 45 -0.57 6.09 15.24
N TYR A 46 -0.15 5.41 14.16
CA TYR A 46 -1.02 4.55 13.37
C TYR A 46 -1.17 3.15 13.99
N LEU A 47 -0.25 2.74 14.88
CA LEU A 47 -0.22 1.42 15.51
C LEU A 47 -0.91 1.37 16.89
N ARG A 48 -1.42 2.51 17.38
CA ARG A 48 -2.06 2.57 18.71
C ARG A 48 -3.28 1.65 18.79
N PRO A 49 -3.45 0.89 19.89
CA PRO A 49 -4.61 0.00 20.05
C PRO A 49 -5.92 0.76 20.29
N VAL A 50 -5.84 1.97 20.85
CA VAL A 50 -6.98 2.84 21.12
C VAL A 50 -6.82 4.13 20.34
N ASN A 51 -7.86 4.50 19.58
CA ASN A 51 -7.90 5.71 18.75
C ASN A 51 -6.65 5.89 17.84
N PRO A 52 -6.37 4.92 16.94
CA PRO A 52 -5.28 5.05 15.99
C PRO A 52 -5.51 6.23 15.04
N HIS A 53 -4.43 6.89 14.62
CA HIS A 53 -4.54 7.88 13.55
C HIS A 53 -5.01 7.20 12.25
N ARG A 54 -5.82 7.91 11.47
CA ARG A 54 -6.28 7.38 10.18
C ARG A 54 -5.15 7.46 9.16
N TYR A 55 -4.71 6.31 8.68
CA TYR A 55 -3.70 6.24 7.62
C TYR A 55 -4.26 6.85 6.33
N LYS A 56 -3.46 7.70 5.68
CA LYS A 56 -3.88 8.44 4.50
C LYS A 56 -3.79 7.53 3.27
N VAL A 57 -4.90 7.39 2.55
CA VAL A 57 -4.96 6.69 1.26
C VAL A 57 -5.49 7.68 0.23
N ASP A 58 -4.58 8.22 -0.57
CA ASP A 58 -4.91 9.20 -1.61
C ASP A 58 -5.00 8.56 -2.99
N LEU A 59 -5.78 9.19 -3.85
CA LEU A 59 -5.80 8.89 -5.27
C LEU A 59 -4.85 9.85 -5.99
N SER A 60 -4.19 9.36 -7.04
CA SER A 60 -3.52 10.26 -7.97
C SER A 60 -4.57 11.14 -8.67
N ASP A 61 -4.17 12.35 -9.07
CA ASP A 61 -5.07 13.29 -9.77
C ASP A 61 -5.73 12.65 -10.99
N LYS A 62 -4.97 11.85 -11.75
CA LYS A 62 -5.47 11.09 -12.90
C LYS A 62 -6.59 10.12 -12.54
N LEU A 63 -6.40 9.34 -11.47
CA LEU A 63 -7.38 8.35 -11.03
C LEU A 63 -8.64 9.02 -10.46
N TRP A 64 -8.46 10.12 -9.74
CA TRP A 64 -9.58 10.88 -9.19
C TRP A 64 -10.41 11.56 -10.30
N ASN A 65 -9.77 12.14 -11.30
CA ASN A 65 -10.45 12.70 -12.47
C ASN A 65 -11.24 11.62 -13.22
N LEU A 66 -10.62 10.46 -13.48
CA LEU A 66 -11.30 9.33 -14.09
C LEU A 66 -12.55 8.90 -13.30
N ARG A 67 -12.44 8.81 -11.97
CA ARG A 67 -13.58 8.48 -11.12
C ARG A 67 -14.72 9.49 -11.28
N ARG A 68 -14.42 10.79 -11.30
CA ARG A 68 -15.44 11.83 -11.47
C ARG A 68 -16.09 11.76 -12.84
N GLU A 69 -15.31 11.62 -13.90
CA GLU A 69 -15.82 11.49 -15.27
C GLU A 69 -16.79 10.31 -15.42
N LEU A 70 -16.49 9.18 -14.77
CA LEU A 70 -17.39 8.02 -14.79
C LEU A 70 -18.69 8.30 -14.01
N MET A 71 -18.60 8.94 -12.85
CA MET A 71 -19.77 9.25 -12.02
C MET A 71 -20.69 10.29 -12.66
N ASP A 72 -20.13 11.27 -13.37
CA ASP A 72 -20.92 12.30 -14.07
C ASP A 72 -21.56 11.78 -15.36
N ARG A 73 -21.11 10.63 -15.89
CA ARG A 73 -21.63 10.02 -17.13
C ARG A 73 -22.84 9.10 -16.90
N ASP A 74 -22.99 8.58 -15.69
CA ASP A 74 -24.12 7.71 -15.28
C ASP A 74 -25.32 8.51 -14.71
N VAL A 75 -25.30 9.85 -14.85
CA VAL A 75 -26.41 10.78 -14.57
C VAL A 75 -26.92 11.34 -15.90
#